data_AF-B4IKQ4-F1
#
_entry.id   AF-B4IKQ4-F1
#
_cell.length_a   1.000
_cell.length_b   1.000
_cell.length_c   1.000
_cell.angle_alpha   90.00
_cell.angle_beta   90.00
_cell.angle_gamma   90.00
#
_symmetry.space_group_name_H-M   'P 1'
#
loop_
_entity.id
_entity.type
_entity.pdbx_description
1 polymer ?
#
loop_
_entity_poly.entity_id
_entity_poly.type
_entity_poly.pdbx_seq_one_letter_code
_entity_poly.pdbx_strand_id
1 'polypeptide(L)'
;MFDFLDDQAQLHGITDPEVVHTWKSNSLPLRFWVNLIKNPNFVFDIHKSNIVDSCLSVVAQTFMDSCSTSDHRLGKDSPSSKLLYAKDIPEYRKWVDRYYRDIRDMSPISDQDMNAMLAEESRLHTTEFNTNCALHELYTYAVKYNEQLTVTLEEDEFSQKQRLAFKLEQVHNIMSSE
;
A
#
# COMPACT_ATOMS: atom_id res chain seq x y z
N MET A 1 -1.12 2.22 -11.09
CA MET A 1 -1.39 2.78 -9.75
C MET A 1 -1.19 4.29 -9.71
N PHE A 2 -0.04 4.84 -10.14
CA PHE A 2 0.16 6.29 -10.13
C PHE A 2 -0.78 7.03 -11.08
N ASP A 3 -1.03 6.49 -12.28
CA ASP A 3 -2.04 7.02 -13.21
C ASP A 3 -3.43 7.07 -12.56
N PHE A 4 -3.84 6.00 -11.86
CA PHE A 4 -5.08 6.00 -11.08
C PHE A 4 -5.15 7.12 -10.03
N LEU A 5 -4.05 7.39 -9.32
CA LEU A 5 -4.01 8.49 -8.34
C LEU A 5 -4.11 9.87 -9.03
N ASP A 6 -3.49 10.02 -10.20
CA ASP A 6 -3.58 11.23 -11.02
C ASP A 6 -5.02 11.44 -11.54
N ASP A 7 -5.67 10.38 -12.02
CA ASP A 7 -7.06 10.40 -12.49
C ASP A 7 -8.04 10.73 -11.35
N GLN A 8 -7.83 10.16 -10.15
CA GLN A 8 -8.65 10.51 -8.98
C GLN A 8 -8.48 11.97 -8.59
N ALA A 9 -7.26 12.52 -8.66
CA ALA A 9 -7.04 13.94 -8.40
C ALA A 9 -7.78 14.80 -9.42
N GLN A 10 -7.74 14.45 -10.71
CA GLN A 10 -8.46 15.15 -11.76
C GLN A 10 -9.98 15.07 -11.58
N LEU A 11 -10.51 13.88 -11.28
CA LEU A 11 -11.95 13.64 -11.05
C LEU A 11 -12.49 14.53 -9.92
N HIS A 12 -11.68 14.78 -8.89
CA HIS A 12 -12.04 15.61 -7.74
C HIS A 12 -11.60 17.08 -7.86
N GLY A 13 -11.08 17.50 -9.02
CA GLY A 13 -10.66 18.89 -9.27
C GLY A 13 -9.46 19.34 -8.44
N ILE A 14 -8.61 18.41 -8.00
CA ILE A 14 -7.40 18.70 -7.23
C ILE A 14 -6.30 19.13 -8.18
N THR A 15 -5.91 20.40 -8.11
CA THR A 15 -4.87 20.99 -8.98
C THR A 15 -3.51 21.15 -8.29
N ASP A 16 -3.45 20.97 -6.98
CA ASP A 16 -2.22 21.08 -6.20
C ASP A 16 -1.34 19.82 -6.40
N PRO A 17 -0.15 19.94 -7.03
CA PRO A 17 0.73 18.80 -7.25
C PRO A 17 1.28 18.19 -5.96
N GLU A 18 1.33 18.94 -4.85
CA GLU A 18 1.84 18.42 -3.57
C GLU A 18 0.91 17.34 -2.97
N VAL A 19 -0.40 17.45 -3.21
CA VAL A 19 -1.39 16.47 -2.75
C VAL A 19 -1.13 15.12 -3.42
N VAL A 20 -0.99 15.14 -4.75
CA VAL A 20 -0.76 13.93 -5.55
C VAL A 20 0.62 13.33 -5.25
N HIS A 21 1.65 14.17 -5.10
CA HIS A 21 2.97 13.73 -4.63
C HIS A 21 2.88 13.00 -3.28
N THR A 22 2.10 13.55 -2.36
CA THR A 22 1.88 12.96 -1.03
C THR A 22 1.14 11.62 -1.12
N TRP A 23 0.15 11.48 -2.01
CA TRP A 23 -0.54 10.21 -2.24
C TRP A 23 0.39 9.14 -2.84
N LYS A 24 1.20 9.50 -3.84
CA LYS A 24 2.21 8.61 -4.44
C LYS A 24 3.22 8.17 -3.39
N SER A 25 3.68 9.10 -2.53
CA SER A 25 4.59 8.81 -1.43
C SER A 25 3.98 7.88 -0.37
N ASN A 26 2.75 8.14 0.04
CA ASN A 26 2.05 7.37 1.06
C ASN A 26 1.57 5.99 0.57
N SER A 27 1.44 5.78 -0.73
CA SER A 27 1.00 4.51 -1.31
C SER A 27 2.16 3.53 -1.53
N LEU A 28 3.32 4.00 -2.01
CA LEU A 28 4.43 3.12 -2.40
C LEU A 28 5.67 3.25 -1.50
N PRO A 29 6.46 4.34 -1.53
CA PRO A 29 7.72 4.37 -0.80
C PRO A 29 7.54 4.27 0.72
N LEU A 30 6.55 4.94 1.30
CA LEU A 30 6.38 4.96 2.75
C LEU A 30 5.76 3.68 3.32
N ARG A 31 5.09 2.87 2.49
CA ARG A 31 4.44 1.61 2.91
C ARG A 31 5.24 0.38 2.54
N PHE A 32 5.72 0.32 1.31
CA PHE A 32 6.44 -0.83 0.79
C PHE A 32 7.95 -0.68 0.98
N TRP A 33 8.56 0.36 0.41
CA TRP A 33 10.03 0.48 0.38
C TRP A 33 10.64 0.69 1.77
N VAL A 34 10.06 1.58 2.58
CA VAL A 34 10.50 1.77 3.97
C VAL A 34 10.44 0.46 4.75
N ASN A 35 9.39 -0.33 4.55
CA ASN A 35 9.22 -1.61 5.25
C ASN A 35 10.31 -2.62 4.82
N LEU A 36 10.61 -2.72 3.53
CA LEU A 36 11.68 -3.59 3.03
C LEU A 36 13.08 -3.13 3.46
N ILE A 37 13.36 -1.83 3.43
CA ILE A 37 14.64 -1.26 3.89
C ILE A 37 14.86 -1.60 5.36
N LYS A 38 13.82 -1.47 6.20
CA LYS A 38 13.92 -1.81 7.62
C LYS A 38 13.98 -3.30 7.88
N ASN A 39 13.38 -4.13 7.02
CA ASN A 39 13.21 -5.56 7.24
C ASN A 39 13.76 -6.37 6.06
N PRO A 40 15.08 -6.34 5.80
CA PRO A 40 15.68 -7.10 4.70
C PRO A 40 15.51 -8.62 4.86
N ASN A 41 15.29 -9.09 6.09
CA ASN A 41 14.96 -10.49 6.40
C ASN A 41 13.58 -10.94 5.87
N PHE A 42 12.75 -10.04 5.33
CA PHE A 42 11.55 -10.40 4.56
C PHE A 42 11.87 -10.86 3.13
N VAL A 43 13.04 -10.48 2.61
CA VAL A 43 13.47 -10.80 1.25
C VAL A 43 14.58 -11.85 1.26
N PHE A 44 15.45 -11.79 2.26
CA PHE A 44 16.63 -12.64 2.36
C PHE A 44 16.61 -13.48 3.64
N ASP A 45 17.13 -14.71 3.56
CA ASP A 45 17.35 -15.56 4.73
C ASP A 45 18.59 -15.08 5.50
N ILE A 46 18.40 -14.03 6.31
CA ILE A 46 19.47 -13.40 7.09
C ILE A 46 19.02 -13.09 8.51
N HIS A 47 19.97 -13.14 9.45
CA HIS A 47 19.75 -12.63 10.80
C HIS A 47 20.04 -11.13 10.88
N LYS A 48 19.00 -10.32 11.15
CA LYS A 48 19.14 -8.89 11.38
C LYS A 48 19.45 -8.63 12.86
N SER A 49 20.69 -8.24 13.16
CA SER A 49 21.08 -7.86 14.53
C SER A 49 20.49 -6.51 14.95
N ASN A 50 20.39 -6.25 16.25
CA ASN A 50 19.86 -4.98 16.79
C ASN A 50 20.64 -3.74 16.32
N ILE A 51 21.96 -3.89 16.11
CA ILE A 51 22.81 -2.81 15.60
C ILE A 51 22.43 -2.49 14.15
N VAL A 52 22.31 -3.53 13.31
CA VAL A 52 21.90 -3.37 11.90
C VAL A 52 20.50 -2.78 11.80
N ASP A 53 19.56 -3.25 12.63
CA ASP A 53 18.20 -2.69 12.69
C ASP A 53 18.17 -1.19 13.02
N SER A 54 19.01 -0.77 13.97
CA SER A 54 19.15 0.64 14.34
C SER A 54 19.72 1.47 13.18
N CYS A 55 20.74 0.97 12.48
CA CYS A 55 21.32 1.62 11.31
C CYS A 55 20.30 1.73 10.15
N LEU A 56 19.57 0.65 9.86
CA LEU A 56 18.56 0.62 8.80
C LEU A 56 17.38 1.55 9.12
N SER A 57 17.04 1.73 10.40
CA SER A 57 16.02 2.71 10.81
C SER A 57 16.42 4.14 10.48
N VAL A 58 17.71 4.49 10.59
CA VAL A 58 18.23 5.80 10.17
C VAL A 58 18.17 5.97 8.64
N VAL A 59 18.55 4.94 7.89
CA VAL A 59 18.46 4.95 6.42
C VAL A 59 17.01 5.07 5.96
N ALA A 60 16.11 4.30 6.55
CA ALA A 60 14.69 4.36 6.27
C ALA A 60 14.11 5.74 6.59
N GLN A 61 14.48 6.36 7.71
CA GLN A 61 14.06 7.73 8.03
C GLN A 61 14.55 8.74 6.98
N THR A 62 15.78 8.60 6.52
CA THR A 62 16.36 9.46 5.48
C THR A 62 15.58 9.32 4.16
N PHE A 63 15.23 8.09 3.78
CA PHE A 63 14.38 7.81 2.61
C PHE A 63 12.96 8.34 2.76
N MET A 64 12.38 8.30 3.97
CA MET A 64 11.09 8.95 4.24
C MET A 64 11.17 10.47 4.08
N ASP A 65 12.22 11.08 4.64
CA ASP A 65 12.41 12.54 4.60
C ASP A 65 12.63 13.06 3.16
N SER A 66 13.20 12.23 2.27
CA SER A 66 13.34 12.54 0.84
C SER A 66 12.04 12.45 0.06
N CYS A 67 11.03 11.74 0.55
CA CYS A 67 9.71 11.69 -0.07
C CYS A 67 8.81 12.87 0.32
N SER A 68 9.16 13.61 1.39
CA SER A 68 8.37 14.75 1.86
C SER A 68 8.58 16.01 1.02
N THR A 69 7.49 16.74 0.74
CA THR A 69 7.53 18.08 0.11
C THR A 69 7.85 19.19 1.12
N SER A 70 7.74 18.93 2.41
CA SER A 70 7.95 19.95 3.45
C SER A 70 9.42 20.23 3.75
N ASP A 71 9.80 21.50 3.82
CA ASP A 71 11.15 21.88 4.26
C ASP A 71 11.34 21.62 5.76
N HIS A 72 12.43 20.92 6.08
CA HIS A 72 12.79 20.64 7.46
C HIS A 72 13.68 21.76 8.01
N ARG A 73 13.17 22.49 9.01
CA ARG A 73 13.98 23.41 9.80
C ARG A 73 14.85 22.63 10.77
N LEU A 74 16.13 22.49 10.44
CA LEU A 74 17.12 21.84 11.30
C LEU A 74 17.61 22.80 12.37
N GLY A 75 17.70 22.31 13.60
CA GLY A 75 18.14 23.06 14.77
C GLY A 75 18.93 22.20 15.74
N LYS A 76 19.37 22.78 16.86
CA LYS A 76 20.17 22.08 17.87
C LYS A 76 19.44 20.89 18.50
N ASP A 77 18.12 20.90 18.50
CA ASP A 77 17.26 19.83 19.03
C ASP A 77 16.84 18.80 17.96
N SER A 78 17.36 18.92 16.74
CA SER A 78 17.09 17.93 15.68
C SER A 78 17.80 16.61 15.98
N PRO A 79 17.15 15.45 15.74
CA PRO A 79 17.77 14.16 15.92
C PRO A 79 19.08 14.02 15.13
N SER A 80 20.11 13.42 15.72
CA SER A 80 21.42 13.24 15.06
C SER A 80 21.33 12.53 13.71
N SER A 81 20.40 11.58 13.57
CA SER A 81 20.10 10.89 12.31
C SER A 81 19.64 11.82 11.20
N LYS A 82 18.87 12.87 11.53
CA LYS A 82 18.43 13.89 10.58
C LYS A 82 19.56 14.85 10.20
N LEU A 83 20.41 15.20 11.17
CA LEU A 83 21.58 16.04 10.92
C LEU A 83 22.60 15.35 10.02
N LEU A 84 22.71 14.02 10.10
CA LEU A 84 23.67 13.22 9.34
C LEU A 84 23.48 13.36 7.82
N TYR A 85 22.23 13.34 7.35
CA TYR A 85 21.88 13.38 5.92
C TYR A 85 21.25 14.70 5.47
N ALA A 86 21.24 15.70 6.35
CA ALA A 86 20.64 17.02 6.10
C ALA A 86 21.02 17.66 4.76
N LYS A 87 22.27 17.48 4.34
CA LYS A 87 22.81 18.07 3.11
C LYS A 87 22.39 17.30 1.84
N ASP A 88 22.06 16.02 1.98
CA ASP A 88 21.75 15.13 0.86
C ASP A 88 20.25 15.12 0.55
N ILE A 89 19.39 15.31 1.56
CA ILE A 89 17.93 15.31 1.42
C ILE A 89 17.42 16.21 0.29
N PRO A 90 17.90 17.47 0.11
CA PRO A 90 17.43 18.31 -0.99
C PRO A 90 17.66 17.71 -2.38
N GLU A 91 18.76 16.97 -2.57
CA GLU A 91 19.04 16.31 -3.84
C GLU A 91 18.18 15.06 -4.02
N TYR A 92 17.99 14.26 -2.96
CA TYR A 92 17.10 13.10 -3.00
C TYR A 92 15.64 13.48 -3.30
N ARG A 93 15.17 14.63 -2.79
CA ARG A 93 13.84 15.16 -3.15
C ARG A 93 13.69 15.41 -4.64
N LYS A 94 14.71 16.02 -5.28
CA LYS A 94 14.69 16.22 -6.73
C LYS A 94 14.61 14.89 -7.49
N TRP A 95 15.23 13.82 -6.97
CA TRP A 95 15.13 12.50 -7.58
C TRP A 95 13.72 11.92 -7.44
N VAL A 96 13.06 12.10 -6.29
CA VAL A 96 11.66 11.69 -6.09
C VAL A 96 10.73 12.48 -7.02
N ASP A 97 10.89 13.81 -7.08
CA ASP A 97 10.10 14.66 -7.97
C ASP A 97 10.26 14.28 -9.44
N ARG A 98 11.50 13.98 -9.84
CA ARG A 98 11.80 13.49 -11.18
C ARG A 98 11.18 12.11 -11.41
N TYR A 99 11.29 11.19 -10.47
CA TYR A 99 10.72 9.85 -10.58
C TYR A 99 9.20 9.88 -10.83
N TYR A 100 8.44 10.69 -10.09
CA TYR A 100 7.00 10.81 -10.32
C TYR A 100 6.64 11.49 -11.63
N ARG A 101 7.44 12.46 -12.06
CA ARG A 101 7.27 13.13 -13.35
C ARG A 101 7.56 12.19 -14.52
N ASP A 102 8.69 11.52 -14.48
CA ASP A 102 9.13 10.60 -15.53
C ASP A 102 8.11 9.47 -15.71
N ILE A 103 7.53 8.94 -14.62
CA ILE A 103 6.43 7.95 -14.70
C ILE A 103 5.18 8.52 -15.36
N ARG A 104 4.75 9.72 -14.95
CA ARG A 104 3.55 10.35 -15.53
C ARG A 104 3.72 10.61 -17.02
N ASP A 105 4.94 10.88 -17.46
CA ASP A 105 5.25 11.15 -18.86
C ASP A 105 5.42 9.84 -19.68
N MET A 106 5.35 8.65 -19.06
CA MET A 106 5.34 7.36 -19.76
C MET A 106 3.99 7.12 -20.47
N SER A 107 4.00 6.21 -21.45
CA SER A 107 2.76 5.76 -22.08
C SER A 107 1.89 4.99 -21.07
N PRO A 108 0.58 5.29 -20.98
CA PRO A 108 -0.33 4.55 -20.12
C PRO A 108 -0.36 3.06 -20.47
N ILE A 109 -0.53 2.23 -19.45
CA ILE A 109 -0.71 0.78 -19.62
C ILE A 109 -2.17 0.53 -20.00
N SER A 110 -2.40 -0.26 -21.06
CA SER A 110 -3.76 -0.62 -21.46
C SER A 110 -4.40 -1.59 -20.45
N ASP A 111 -5.73 -1.57 -20.33
CA ASP A 111 -6.46 -2.53 -19.49
C ASP A 111 -6.20 -3.98 -19.93
N GLN A 112 -6.02 -4.22 -21.23
CA GLN A 112 -5.70 -5.54 -21.76
C GLN A 112 -4.34 -6.02 -21.25
N ASP A 113 -3.30 -5.18 -21.35
CA ASP A 113 -1.95 -5.54 -20.90
C ASP A 113 -1.90 -5.70 -19.38
N MET A 114 -2.57 -4.82 -18.64
CA MET A 114 -2.68 -4.91 -17.18
C MET A 114 -3.34 -6.23 -16.75
N ASN A 115 -4.48 -6.57 -17.35
CA ASN A 115 -5.18 -7.82 -17.04
C ASN A 115 -4.36 -9.05 -17.45
N ALA A 116 -3.63 -8.99 -18.57
CA ALA A 116 -2.75 -10.08 -18.98
C ALA A 116 -1.61 -10.30 -17.98
N MET A 117 -0.95 -9.23 -17.51
CA MET A 117 0.08 -9.33 -16.48
C MET A 117 -0.48 -9.88 -15.16
N LEU A 118 -1.62 -9.36 -14.69
CA LEU A 118 -2.25 -9.84 -13.45
C LEU A 118 -2.69 -11.32 -13.53
N ALA A 119 -3.19 -11.76 -14.69
CA ALA A 119 -3.57 -13.14 -14.92
C ALA A 119 -2.34 -14.07 -14.90
N GLU A 120 -1.22 -13.64 -15.48
CA GLU A 120 0.02 -14.41 -15.46
C GLU A 120 0.59 -14.52 -14.05
N GLU A 121 0.69 -13.42 -13.30
CA GLU A 121 1.13 -13.44 -11.90
C GLU A 121 0.22 -14.33 -11.04
N SER A 122 -1.11 -14.23 -11.22
CA SER A 122 -2.07 -15.10 -10.51
C SER A 122 -1.82 -16.59 -10.80
N ARG A 123 -1.51 -16.92 -12.06
CA ARG A 123 -1.22 -18.29 -12.50
C ARG A 123 0.09 -18.81 -11.91
N LEU A 124 1.13 -17.97 -11.86
CA LEU A 124 2.43 -18.34 -11.31
C LEU A 124 2.34 -18.70 -9.82
N HIS A 125 1.53 -17.97 -9.07
CA HIS A 125 1.45 -18.09 -7.61
C HIS A 125 0.22 -18.87 -7.10
N THR A 126 -0.55 -19.52 -7.98
CA THR A 126 -1.83 -20.17 -7.62
C THR A 126 -1.71 -21.20 -6.49
N THR A 127 -0.58 -21.90 -6.39
CA THR A 127 -0.37 -22.98 -5.41
C THR A 127 0.55 -22.61 -4.25
N GLU A 128 0.96 -21.35 -4.14
CA GLU A 128 1.91 -20.93 -3.11
C GLU A 128 1.27 -20.72 -1.73
N PHE A 129 -0.03 -20.44 -1.69
CA PHE A 129 -0.75 -20.11 -0.46
C PHE A 129 -1.91 -21.07 -0.21
N ASN A 130 -2.16 -21.38 1.07
CA ASN A 130 -3.34 -22.14 1.46
C ASN A 130 -4.56 -21.21 1.58
N THR A 131 -5.35 -21.14 0.51
CA THR A 131 -6.57 -20.33 0.47
C THR A 131 -7.60 -20.76 1.50
N ASN A 132 -7.70 -22.05 1.83
CA ASN A 132 -8.69 -22.54 2.80
C ASN A 132 -8.40 -21.99 4.21
N CYS A 133 -7.12 -21.98 4.63
CA CYS A 133 -6.74 -21.37 5.90
C CYS A 133 -7.03 -19.86 5.91
N ALA A 134 -6.71 -19.15 4.83
CA ALA A 134 -7.01 -17.72 4.73
C ALA A 134 -8.51 -17.44 4.80
N LEU A 135 -9.35 -18.24 4.12
CA LEU A 135 -10.81 -18.12 4.15
C LEU A 135 -11.37 -18.39 5.55
N HIS A 136 -10.86 -19.40 6.26
CA HIS A 136 -11.28 -19.69 7.63
C HIS A 136 -10.97 -18.52 8.58
N GLU A 137 -9.76 -17.96 8.52
CA GLU A 137 -9.38 -16.79 9.31
C GLU A 137 -10.23 -15.56 8.95
N LEU A 138 -10.48 -15.30 7.66
CA LEU A 138 -11.33 -14.20 7.22
C LEU A 138 -12.78 -14.37 7.70
N TYR A 139 -13.31 -15.59 7.70
CA TYR A 139 -14.66 -15.88 8.15
C TYR A 139 -14.87 -15.51 9.63
N THR A 140 -13.84 -15.57 10.48
CA THR A 140 -13.95 -15.13 11.88
C THR A 140 -14.40 -13.66 12.00
N TYR A 141 -13.95 -12.80 11.08
CA TYR A 141 -14.39 -11.41 11.01
C TYR A 141 -15.81 -11.29 10.47
N ALA A 142 -16.18 -12.10 9.48
CA ALA A 142 -17.54 -12.13 8.94
C ALA A 142 -18.56 -12.49 10.02
N VAL A 143 -18.27 -13.49 10.87
CA VAL A 143 -19.12 -13.85 12.01
C VAL A 143 -19.18 -12.72 13.03
N LYS A 144 -18.02 -12.16 13.40
CA LYS A 144 -17.92 -11.08 14.39
C LYS A 144 -18.76 -9.86 14.03
N TYR A 145 -18.88 -9.55 12.73
CA TYR A 145 -19.61 -8.39 12.22
C TYR A 145 -20.85 -8.77 11.40
N ASN A 146 -21.41 -9.96 11.62
CA ASN A 146 -22.47 -10.51 10.77
C ASN A 146 -23.71 -9.61 10.67
N GLU A 147 -24.12 -9.00 11.77
CA GLU A 147 -25.27 -8.09 11.79
C GLU A 147 -25.01 -6.84 10.93
N GLN A 148 -23.86 -6.18 11.14
CA GLN A 148 -23.49 -4.99 10.37
C GLN A 148 -23.34 -5.29 8.88
N LEU A 149 -22.75 -6.45 8.55
CA LEU A 149 -22.58 -6.90 7.17
C LEU A 149 -23.94 -7.17 6.53
N THR A 150 -24.84 -7.89 7.21
CA THR A 150 -26.19 -8.18 6.70
C THR A 150 -26.97 -6.89 6.42
N VAL A 151 -27.01 -5.97 7.38
CA VAL A 151 -27.68 -4.67 7.20
C VAL A 151 -27.11 -3.90 6.01
N THR A 152 -25.79 -3.81 5.89
CA THR A 152 -25.14 -3.11 4.76
C THR A 152 -25.47 -3.75 3.42
N LEU A 153 -25.49 -5.09 3.35
CA LEU A 153 -25.85 -5.84 2.13
C LEU A 153 -27.34 -5.74 1.78
N GLU A 154 -28.19 -5.52 2.77
CA GLU A 154 -29.62 -5.29 2.58
C GLU A 154 -29.93 -3.84 2.21
N GLU A 155 -29.08 -2.87 2.54
CA GLU A 155 -29.27 -1.46 2.15
C GLU A 155 -28.74 -1.15 0.74
N ASP A 156 -27.71 -1.86 0.28
CA ASP A 156 -27.10 -1.63 -1.03
C ASP A 156 -27.89 -2.26 -2.20
N GLU A 157 -28.28 -1.45 -3.18
CA GLU A 157 -29.13 -1.87 -4.31
C GLU A 157 -28.45 -2.95 -5.17
N PHE A 158 -27.13 -2.87 -5.35
CA PHE A 158 -26.38 -3.88 -6.09
C PHE A 158 -26.38 -5.22 -5.35
N SER A 159 -26.14 -5.18 -4.04
CA SER A 159 -26.12 -6.35 -3.16
C SER A 159 -27.48 -7.05 -3.09
N GLN A 160 -28.58 -6.29 -3.01
CA GLN A 160 -29.94 -6.82 -3.07
C GLN A 160 -30.20 -7.55 -4.39
N LYS A 161 -29.86 -6.94 -5.53
CA LYS A 161 -30.02 -7.55 -6.88
C LYS A 161 -29.26 -8.87 -7.00
N GLN A 162 -28.09 -8.96 -6.37
CA GLN A 162 -27.23 -10.14 -6.38
C GLN A 162 -27.51 -11.14 -5.24
N ARG A 163 -28.49 -10.84 -4.37
CA ARG A 163 -28.88 -11.61 -3.18
C ARG A 163 -27.69 -11.93 -2.26
N LEU A 164 -26.81 -10.95 -2.04
CA LEU A 164 -25.55 -11.18 -1.30
C LEU A 164 -25.77 -11.47 0.19
N ALA A 165 -26.74 -10.82 0.85
CA ALA A 165 -27.09 -11.10 2.24
C ALA A 165 -27.49 -12.58 2.44
N PHE A 166 -28.37 -13.08 1.57
CA PHE A 166 -28.77 -14.49 1.57
C PHE A 166 -27.59 -15.44 1.33
N LYS A 167 -26.67 -15.11 0.40
CA LYS A 167 -25.47 -15.93 0.18
C LYS A 167 -24.55 -15.95 1.40
N LEU A 168 -24.41 -14.83 2.11
CA LEU A 168 -23.65 -14.76 3.36
C LEU A 168 -24.29 -15.65 4.44
N GLU A 169 -25.62 -15.64 4.57
CA GLU A 169 -26.35 -16.53 5.47
C GLU A 169 -26.15 -18.01 5.11
N GLN A 170 -26.15 -18.35 3.82
CA GLN A 170 -25.83 -19.72 3.38
C GLN A 170 -24.43 -20.16 3.80
N VAL A 171 -23.43 -19.29 3.64
CA VAL A 171 -22.07 -19.56 4.12
C VAL A 171 -22.07 -19.74 5.63
N HIS A 172 -22.76 -18.88 6.38
CA HIS A 172 -22.86 -18.99 7.83
C HIS A 172 -23.45 -20.33 8.29
N ASN A 173 -24.53 -20.77 7.64
CA ASN A 173 -25.19 -22.04 7.97
C ASN A 173 -24.30 -23.25 7.68
N ILE A 174 -23.55 -23.23 6.58
CA ILE A 174 -22.59 -24.30 6.25
C ILE A 174 -21.48 -24.35 7.29
N MET A 175 -20.85 -23.21 7.59
CA MET A 175 -19.74 -23.13 8.53
C MET A 175 -20.14 -23.40 9.99
N SER A 176 -21.42 -23.21 10.35
CA SER A 176 -21.94 -23.51 11.70
C SER A 176 -22.40 -24.98 11.85
N SER A 177 -22.43 -25.72 10.74
CA SER A 177 -22.80 -27.14 10.72
C SER A 177 -21.60 -28.09 10.79
N GLU A 178 -20.37 -27.55 10.76
CA GLU A 178 -19.12 -28.22 11.09
C GLU A 178 -18.82 -28.18 12.60
#